data_AF-A0A7J4EV31-F1
#
_entry.id   AF-A0A7J4EV31-F1
#
_cell.length_a   1.000
_cell.length_b   1.000
_cell.length_c   1.000
_cell.angle_alpha   90.00
_cell.angle_beta   90.00
_cell.angle_gamma   90.00
#
_symmetry.space_group_name_H-M   'P 1'
#
loop_
_entity.id
_entity.type
_entity.pdbx_description
1 polymer ?
#
loop_
_entity_poly.entity_id
_entity_poly.type
_entity_poly.pdbx_seq_one_letter_code
_entity_poly.pdbx_strand_id
1 'polypeptide(L)'
;MVVALDVRGREISPGNHDAVRPAEPQPALPKKVLKLFDSLDNITFVANPSYVNVHGLNFLIYHGRSFDDIVGQIPSARYTDPPSIMRELLKRRHLCPTYGGRCPIAPEHMDYLVIPIEPDLFHSGHIHINGYGIYKGTVMVNSGTFQEQTEFQKKMGIHPTPGRVPILDMSRMGDVYIEWNNGKITIV
;
A
#
# COMPACT_ATOMS: atom_id res chain seq x y z
N MET A 1 -2.24 -3.04 -6.80
CA MET A 1 -0.95 -2.58 -6.24
C MET A 1 0.11 -3.64 -6.50
N VAL A 2 1.25 -3.28 -7.09
CA VAL A 2 2.35 -4.21 -7.36
C VAL A 2 3.49 -3.89 -6.42
N VAL A 3 3.97 -4.89 -5.68
CA VAL A 3 5.18 -4.80 -4.87
C VAL A 3 6.18 -5.79 -5.46
N ALA A 4 7.30 -5.30 -5.99
CA ALA A 4 8.42 -6.16 -6.35
C ALA A 4 9.28 -6.34 -5.10
N LEU A 5 9.35 -7.55 -4.56
CA LEU A 5 10.03 -7.81 -3.30
C LEU A 5 11.48 -8.26 -3.48
N ASP A 6 11.81 -9.03 -4.53
CA ASP A 6 13.19 -9.34 -4.90
C ASP A 6 13.37 -9.76 -6.38
N VAL A 7 14.57 -10.25 -6.74
CA VAL A 7 14.89 -10.73 -8.10
C VAL A 7 14.18 -12.04 -8.49
N ARG A 8 13.55 -12.72 -7.53
CA ARG A 8 12.95 -14.06 -7.69
C ARG A 8 11.42 -14.02 -7.70
N GLY A 9 10.80 -13.01 -7.08
CA GLY A 9 9.35 -12.94 -6.93
C GLY A 9 8.80 -11.52 -6.99
N ARG A 10 7.58 -11.43 -7.55
CA ARG A 10 6.75 -10.22 -7.53
C ARG A 10 5.41 -10.55 -6.91
N GLU A 11 4.94 -9.66 -6.04
CA GLU A 11 3.72 -9.84 -5.29
C GLU A 11 2.71 -8.79 -5.75
N ILE A 12 1.53 -9.27 -6.14
CA ILE A 12 0.46 -8.40 -6.63
C ILE A 12 -0.74 -8.53 -5.70
N SER A 13 -1.06 -7.42 -5.05
CA SER A 13 -2.26 -7.25 -4.22
C SER A 13 -3.30 -6.45 -4.99
N PRO A 14 -4.60 -6.81 -4.94
CA PRO A 14 -5.65 -5.99 -5.52
C PRO A 14 -5.83 -4.67 -4.75
N GLY A 15 -6.58 -3.76 -5.34
CA GLY A 15 -7.10 -2.56 -4.72
C GLY A 15 -8.57 -2.29 -5.09
N ASN A 16 -9.06 -1.09 -4.76
CA ASN A 16 -10.48 -0.73 -4.90
C ASN A 16 -10.98 -0.61 -6.35
N HIS A 17 -10.10 -0.66 -7.35
CA HIS A 17 -10.44 -0.61 -8.78
C HIS A 17 -10.36 -1.97 -9.47
N ASP A 18 -9.86 -3.00 -8.80
CA ASP A 18 -9.67 -4.32 -9.38
C ASP A 18 -10.96 -5.16 -9.33
N ALA A 19 -11.01 -6.23 -10.14
CA ALA A 19 -12.16 -7.13 -10.28
C ALA A 19 -12.32 -8.09 -9.08
N VAL A 20 -12.42 -7.52 -7.89
CA VAL A 20 -12.66 -8.17 -6.60
C VAL A 20 -13.87 -7.52 -5.92
N ARG A 21 -14.28 -8.00 -4.74
CA ARG A 21 -15.40 -7.37 -4.03
C ARG A 21 -15.11 -5.88 -3.71
N PRO A 22 -16.13 -5.02 -3.71
CA PRO A 22 -15.98 -3.59 -3.47
C PRO A 22 -15.93 -3.24 -1.96
N ALA A 23 -15.29 -4.10 -1.16
CA ALA A 23 -15.18 -3.96 0.29
C ALA A 23 -13.91 -4.63 0.82
N GLU A 24 -13.34 -4.06 1.88
CA GLU A 24 -12.16 -4.60 2.58
C GLU A 24 -12.57 -5.68 3.59
N PRO A 25 -11.76 -6.73 3.81
CA PRO A 25 -10.54 -7.08 3.06
C PRO A 25 -10.91 -7.60 1.67
N GLN A 26 -10.04 -7.54 0.66
CA GLN A 26 -10.29 -8.09 -0.67
C GLN A 26 -9.50 -9.41 -0.88
N PRO A 27 -10.12 -10.49 -1.38
CA PRO A 27 -9.39 -11.70 -1.74
C PRO A 27 -8.45 -11.43 -2.93
N ALA A 28 -7.51 -12.34 -3.18
CA ALA A 28 -6.72 -12.34 -4.41
C ALA A 28 -7.63 -12.36 -5.66
N LEU A 29 -7.08 -11.94 -6.80
CA LEU A 29 -7.81 -11.88 -8.06
C LEU A 29 -8.46 -13.25 -8.41
N PRO A 30 -9.66 -13.25 -8.99
CA PRO A 30 -10.36 -14.50 -9.32
C PRO A 30 -9.59 -15.28 -10.40
N LYS A 31 -9.69 -16.62 -10.37
CA LYS A 31 -8.99 -17.52 -11.31
C LYS A 31 -9.14 -17.12 -12.79
N LYS A 32 -10.31 -16.58 -13.19
CA LYS A 32 -10.55 -16.13 -14.57
C LYS A 32 -9.62 -14.97 -14.98
N VAL A 33 -9.30 -14.06 -14.06
CA VAL A 33 -8.37 -12.95 -14.29
C VAL A 33 -6.93 -13.45 -14.20
N LEU A 34 -6.63 -14.34 -13.25
CA LEU A 34 -5.29 -14.91 -13.08
C LEU A 34 -4.76 -15.62 -14.34
N LYS A 35 -5.64 -16.25 -15.12
CA LYS A 35 -5.29 -16.88 -16.41
C LYS A 35 -4.61 -15.95 -17.42
N LEU A 36 -4.82 -14.63 -17.30
CA LEU A 36 -4.16 -13.64 -18.15
C LEU A 36 -2.66 -13.52 -17.85
N PHE A 37 -2.20 -14.09 -16.74
CA PHE A 37 -0.83 -14.02 -16.25
C PHE A 37 -0.14 -15.40 -16.22
N ASP A 38 -0.76 -16.46 -16.76
CA ASP A 38 -0.23 -17.84 -16.74
C ASP A 38 1.15 -17.97 -17.40
N SER A 39 1.55 -17.03 -18.26
CA SER A 39 2.87 -16.99 -18.89
C SER A 39 3.98 -16.42 -18.01
N LEU A 40 3.66 -15.95 -16.80
CA LEU A 40 4.58 -15.32 -15.86
C LEU A 40 4.75 -16.24 -14.64
N ASP A 41 5.93 -16.83 -14.50
CA ASP A 41 6.26 -17.83 -13.46
C ASP A 41 6.72 -17.23 -12.13
N ASN A 42 6.97 -15.93 -12.09
CA ASN A 42 7.54 -15.20 -10.96
C ASN A 42 6.57 -14.17 -10.36
N ILE A 43 5.26 -14.41 -10.47
CA ILE A 43 4.22 -13.56 -9.88
C ILE A 43 3.38 -14.37 -8.91
N THR A 44 3.29 -13.88 -7.67
CA THR A 44 2.36 -14.38 -6.66
C THR A 44 1.26 -13.36 -6.43
N PHE A 45 0.01 -13.75 -6.62
CA PHE A 45 -1.13 -12.91 -6.30
C PHE A 45 -1.57 -13.14 -4.86
N VAL A 46 -1.67 -12.06 -4.10
CA VAL A 46 -2.01 -12.06 -2.67
C VAL A 46 -3.31 -11.29 -2.42
N ALA A 47 -3.88 -11.45 -1.23
CA ALA A 47 -5.03 -10.67 -0.79
C ALA A 47 -4.64 -9.24 -0.38
N ASN A 48 -5.65 -8.38 -0.22
CA ASN A 48 -5.54 -7.06 0.38
C ASN A 48 -6.34 -7.03 1.69
N PRO A 49 -5.74 -6.78 2.86
CA PRO A 49 -4.30 -6.76 3.11
C PRO A 49 -3.67 -8.16 3.04
N SER A 50 -2.34 -8.21 3.04
CA SER A 50 -1.58 -9.45 3.21
C SER A 50 -0.28 -9.22 3.96
N TYR A 51 0.19 -10.24 4.67
CA TYR A 51 1.57 -10.33 5.14
C TYR A 51 2.35 -11.22 4.19
N VAL A 52 3.53 -10.75 3.77
CA VAL A 52 4.49 -11.52 2.98
C VAL A 52 5.81 -11.54 3.71
N ASN A 53 6.42 -12.72 3.87
CA ASN A 53 7.75 -12.84 4.45
C ASN A 53 8.80 -12.95 3.34
N VAL A 54 9.77 -12.04 3.34
CA VAL A 54 10.82 -11.97 2.33
C VAL A 54 12.16 -11.96 3.06
N HIS A 55 12.95 -13.02 2.88
CA HIS A 55 14.25 -13.17 3.56
C HIS A 55 14.20 -12.94 5.08
N GLY A 56 13.11 -13.36 5.74
CA GLY A 56 12.91 -13.21 7.19
C GLY A 56 12.23 -11.91 7.62
N LEU A 57 12.02 -10.96 6.71
CA LEU A 57 11.36 -9.67 6.98
C LEU A 57 9.86 -9.75 6.66
N ASN A 58 9.02 -9.21 7.54
CA ASN A 58 7.57 -9.22 7.40
C ASN A 58 7.06 -7.93 6.75
N PHE A 59 6.51 -8.08 5.55
CA PHE A 59 5.93 -7.02 4.76
C PHE A 59 4.41 -7.04 4.93
N LEU A 60 3.85 -6.01 5.54
CA LEU A 60 2.42 -5.74 5.52
C LEU A 60 2.08 -4.95 4.26
N ILE A 61 1.29 -5.55 3.39
CA ILE A 61 0.82 -4.97 2.14
C ILE A 61 -0.66 -4.66 2.29
N TYR A 62 -1.04 -3.39 2.12
CA TYR A 62 -2.43 -2.95 2.17
C TYR A 62 -2.65 -1.86 1.11
N HIS A 63 -3.76 -1.88 0.38
CA HIS A 63 -3.98 -0.89 -0.67
C HIS A 63 -4.10 0.54 -0.15
N GLY A 64 -4.69 0.75 1.04
CA GLY A 64 -4.80 2.07 1.66
C GLY A 64 -6.19 2.71 1.60
N ARG A 65 -7.26 1.95 1.33
CA ARG A 65 -8.62 2.50 1.16
C ARG A 65 -9.12 3.33 2.35
N SER A 66 -8.71 2.98 3.56
CA SER A 66 -9.04 3.71 4.79
C SER A 66 -8.39 5.08 4.94
N PHE A 67 -7.40 5.42 4.11
CA PHE A 67 -6.65 6.68 4.24
C PHE A 67 -7.58 7.89 4.16
N ASP A 68 -8.61 7.80 3.32
CA ASP A 68 -9.63 8.85 3.19
C ASP A 68 -10.39 9.12 4.50
N ASP A 69 -10.65 8.08 5.29
CA ASP A 69 -11.34 8.20 6.58
C ASP A 69 -10.40 8.75 7.65
N ILE A 70 -9.15 8.27 7.66
CA ILE A 70 -8.15 8.71 8.63
C ILE A 70 -7.82 10.20 8.47
N VAL A 71 -7.62 10.68 7.23
CA VAL A 71 -7.36 12.11 6.96
C VAL A 71 -8.55 12.97 7.39
N GLY A 72 -9.78 12.49 7.22
CA GLY A 72 -10.98 13.22 7.64
C GLY A 72 -11.18 13.32 9.16
N GLN A 73 -10.50 12.47 9.94
CA GLN A 73 -10.73 12.33 11.39
C GLN A 73 -9.53 12.70 12.26
N ILE A 74 -8.31 12.63 11.73
CA ILE A 74 -7.09 12.85 12.49
C ILE A 74 -6.36 14.09 11.97
N PRO A 75 -6.25 15.17 12.77
CA PRO A 75 -5.61 16.43 12.33
C PRO A 75 -4.15 16.30 11.87
N SER A 76 -3.43 15.30 12.38
CA SER A 76 -2.04 15.04 12.01
C SER A 76 -1.89 14.21 10.73
N ALA A 77 -2.95 13.61 10.21
CA ALA A 77 -2.92 12.76 9.02
C ALA A 77 -3.18 13.59 7.75
N ARG A 78 -2.29 13.49 6.75
CA ARG A 78 -2.32 14.34 5.56
C ARG A 78 -2.00 13.55 4.29
N TYR A 79 -2.74 13.79 3.20
CA TYR A 79 -2.43 13.20 1.89
C TYR A 79 -1.03 13.58 1.39
N THR A 80 -0.56 14.79 1.70
CA THR A 80 0.77 15.28 1.33
C THR A 80 1.91 14.69 2.15
N ASP A 81 1.59 13.95 3.22
CA ASP A 81 2.54 13.19 4.03
C ASP A 81 1.96 11.79 4.29
N PRO A 82 1.96 10.88 3.29
CA PRO A 82 1.39 9.53 3.43
C PRO A 82 1.84 8.77 4.69
N PRO A 83 3.14 8.82 5.10
CA PRO A 83 3.60 8.23 6.35
C PRO A 83 2.85 8.71 7.60
N SER A 84 2.35 9.94 7.63
CA SER A 84 1.53 10.43 8.75
C SER A 84 0.24 9.62 8.94
N ILE A 85 -0.38 9.17 7.84
CA ILE A 85 -1.60 8.37 7.85
C ILE A 85 -1.26 6.94 8.29
N MET A 86 -0.23 6.36 7.66
CA MET A 86 0.24 5.00 7.94
C MET A 86 0.62 4.82 9.42
N ARG A 87 1.28 5.83 9.99
CA ARG A 87 1.63 5.88 11.42
C ARG A 87 0.41 5.77 12.33
N GLU A 88 -0.70 6.42 11.96
CA GLU A 88 -1.92 6.39 12.76
C GLU A 88 -2.64 5.05 12.71
N LEU A 89 -2.54 4.32 11.58
CA LEU A 89 -3.00 2.92 11.48
C LEU A 89 -2.12 1.99 12.32
N LEU A 90 -0.79 2.13 12.28
CA LEU A 90 0.14 1.34 13.10
C LEU A 90 -0.10 1.55 14.60
N LYS A 91 -0.30 2.80 15.05
CA LYS A 91 -0.66 3.13 16.44
C LYS A 91 -1.92 2.41 16.92
N ARG A 92 -2.93 2.31 16.05
CA ARG A 92 -4.22 1.67 16.35
C ARG A 92 -4.22 0.16 16.13
N ARG A 93 -3.17 -0.37 15.50
CA ARG A 93 -3.04 -1.77 15.11
C ARG A 93 -4.24 -2.25 14.28
N HIS A 94 -4.76 -1.38 13.41
CA HIS A 94 -5.93 -1.67 12.59
C HIS A 94 -5.88 -0.86 11.29
N LEU A 95 -6.10 -1.51 10.15
CA LEU A 95 -5.95 -0.95 8.82
C LEU A 95 -7.15 -0.12 8.36
N CYS A 96 -8.38 -0.45 8.78
CA CYS A 96 -9.56 0.38 8.51
C CYS A 96 -10.48 0.47 9.75
N PRO A 97 -10.08 1.24 10.78
CA PRO A 97 -10.77 1.26 12.08
C PRO A 97 -12.12 2.01 12.07
N THR A 98 -12.43 2.74 11.01
CA THR A 98 -13.65 3.54 10.89
C THR A 98 -14.77 2.73 10.26
N TYR A 99 -15.84 2.47 11.02
CA TYR A 99 -17.07 1.89 10.47
C TYR A 99 -18.00 2.98 9.90
N GLY A 100 -18.66 2.68 8.77
CA GLY A 100 -19.59 3.62 8.12
C GLY A 100 -18.92 4.79 7.38
N GLY A 101 -17.61 4.73 7.20
CA GLY A 101 -16.82 5.71 6.44
C GLY A 101 -16.82 5.47 4.92
N ARG A 102 -15.83 6.04 4.25
CA ARG A 102 -15.55 5.88 2.82
C ARG A 102 -14.90 4.54 2.48
N CYS A 103 -14.30 3.87 3.47
CA CYS A 103 -13.79 2.51 3.40
C CYS A 103 -14.92 1.51 3.73
N PRO A 104 -15.51 0.83 2.71
CA PRO A 104 -16.49 -0.22 2.96
C PRO A 104 -15.82 -1.46 3.57
N ILE A 105 -16.40 -1.98 4.65
CA ILE A 105 -15.94 -3.18 5.36
C ILE A 105 -16.92 -4.32 5.10
N ALA A 106 -16.42 -5.45 4.61
CA ALA A 106 -17.21 -6.64 4.40
C ALA A 106 -17.58 -7.28 5.76
N PRO A 107 -18.82 -7.78 5.93
CA PRO A 107 -19.24 -8.45 7.16
C PRO A 107 -18.65 -9.86 7.24
N GLU A 108 -17.37 -9.95 7.56
CA GLU A 108 -16.64 -11.20 7.77
C GLU A 108 -16.83 -11.73 9.19
N HIS A 109 -16.63 -13.04 9.35
CA HIS A 109 -16.67 -13.72 10.65
C HIS A 109 -15.44 -13.43 11.52
N MET A 110 -14.38 -12.91 10.93
CA MET A 110 -13.14 -12.50 11.56
C MET A 110 -12.70 -11.15 10.99
N ASP A 111 -12.12 -10.30 11.83
CA ASP A 111 -11.55 -9.04 11.40
C ASP A 111 -10.12 -9.22 10.88
N TYR A 112 -9.99 -9.32 9.57
CA TYR A 112 -8.69 -9.44 8.89
C TYR A 112 -7.96 -8.10 8.72
N LEU A 113 -8.54 -6.99 9.19
CA LEU A 113 -7.96 -5.65 9.06
C LEU A 113 -7.17 -5.26 10.32
N VAL A 114 -7.24 -6.08 11.38
CA VAL A 114 -6.34 -5.99 12.54
C VAL A 114 -4.89 -6.23 12.10
N ILE A 115 -3.94 -5.54 12.73
CA ILE A 115 -2.49 -5.70 12.56
C ILE A 115 -1.97 -6.55 13.72
N PRO A 116 -1.97 -7.90 13.62
CA PRO A 116 -1.65 -8.78 14.74
C PRO A 116 -0.18 -8.74 15.11
N ILE A 117 0.71 -8.57 14.13
CA ILE A 117 2.16 -8.59 14.29
C ILE A 117 2.72 -7.27 13.78
N GLU A 118 3.70 -6.71 14.48
CA GLU A 118 4.37 -5.49 14.01
C GLU A 118 5.17 -5.82 12.74
N PRO A 119 4.89 -5.16 11.59
CA PRO A 119 5.62 -5.44 10.38
C PRO A 119 6.98 -4.74 10.38
N ASP A 120 7.96 -5.35 9.70
CA ASP A 120 9.23 -4.68 9.40
C ASP A 120 9.00 -3.60 8.34
N LEU A 121 8.13 -3.88 7.36
CA LEU A 121 7.71 -2.93 6.34
C LEU A 121 6.19 -2.86 6.21
N PHE A 122 5.64 -1.65 6.18
CA PHE A 122 4.26 -1.37 5.81
C PHE A 122 4.23 -0.68 4.44
N HIS A 123 3.69 -1.36 3.44
CA HIS A 123 3.52 -0.86 2.07
C HIS A 123 2.07 -0.48 1.79
N SER A 124 1.87 0.69 1.17
CA SER A 124 0.56 1.16 0.72
C SER A 124 0.56 1.86 -0.63
N GLY A 125 -0.65 2.15 -1.13
CA GLY A 125 -0.89 2.96 -2.31
C GLY A 125 -2.13 3.85 -2.15
N HIS A 126 -3.09 3.69 -3.06
CA HIS A 126 -4.38 4.39 -3.13
C HIS A 126 -4.36 5.91 -3.40
N ILE A 127 -3.54 6.69 -2.69
CA ILE A 127 -3.60 8.16 -2.73
C ILE A 127 -2.68 8.82 -3.77
N HIS A 128 -1.91 8.02 -4.51
CA HIS A 128 -1.12 8.42 -5.68
C HIS A 128 0.04 9.40 -5.40
N ILE A 129 0.48 9.51 -4.14
CA ILE A 129 1.59 10.39 -3.72
C ILE A 129 2.67 9.53 -3.04
N ASN A 130 3.92 9.63 -3.48
CA ASN A 130 5.04 8.92 -2.84
C ASN A 130 5.27 9.45 -1.43
N GLY A 131 5.61 8.56 -0.51
CA GLY A 131 5.96 8.95 0.86
C GLY A 131 6.70 7.86 1.60
N TYR A 132 7.66 8.28 2.42
CA TYR A 132 8.62 7.42 3.09
C TYR A 132 8.77 7.83 4.55
N GLY A 133 8.85 6.87 5.47
CA GLY A 133 9.15 7.19 6.86
C GLY A 133 9.32 5.98 7.75
N ILE A 134 9.68 6.23 9.00
CA ILE A 134 9.86 5.19 10.02
C ILE A 134 8.98 5.50 11.21
N TYR A 135 8.37 4.45 11.76
CA TYR A 135 7.70 4.53 13.05
C TYR A 135 8.06 3.32 13.90
N LYS A 136 8.78 3.56 15.02
CA LYS A 136 9.19 2.54 16.00
C LYS A 136 9.89 1.32 15.38
N GLY A 137 10.62 1.51 14.29
CA GLY A 137 11.34 0.43 13.59
C GLY A 137 10.63 -0.08 12.35
N THR A 138 9.30 0.10 12.22
CA THR A 138 8.58 -0.20 10.98
C THR A 138 8.89 0.85 9.91
N VAL A 139 9.39 0.40 8.76
CA VAL A 139 9.52 1.21 7.54
C VAL A 139 8.15 1.35 6.90
N MET A 140 7.77 2.57 6.52
CA MET A 140 6.52 2.88 5.84
C MET A 140 6.82 3.42 4.45
N VAL A 141 6.20 2.82 3.43
CA VAL A 141 6.30 3.26 2.04
C VAL A 141 4.93 3.35 1.40
N ASN A 142 4.61 4.52 0.85
CA ASN A 142 3.50 4.69 -0.07
C ASN A 142 4.05 4.89 -1.48
N SER A 143 3.73 4.00 -2.41
CA SER A 143 4.46 3.89 -3.70
C SER A 143 3.94 4.79 -4.83
N GLY A 144 3.20 5.86 -4.51
CA GLY A 144 2.71 6.78 -5.53
C GLY A 144 1.78 6.15 -6.56
N THR A 145 2.01 6.45 -7.84
CA THR A 145 1.19 5.93 -8.96
C THR A 145 1.96 5.90 -10.28
N PHE A 146 1.37 5.24 -11.27
CA PHE A 146 1.73 5.36 -12.70
C PHE A 146 0.65 6.09 -13.50
N GLN A 147 -0.36 6.64 -12.83
CA GLN A 147 -1.44 7.40 -13.46
C GLN A 147 -1.15 8.91 -13.39
N GLU A 148 -1.24 9.59 -14.53
CA GLU A 148 -1.24 11.06 -14.57
C GLU A 148 -2.44 11.66 -13.80
N GLN A 149 -2.35 12.95 -13.50
CA GLN A 149 -3.38 13.66 -12.75
C GLN A 149 -4.72 13.67 -13.50
N THR A 150 -5.73 13.04 -12.90
CA THR A 150 -7.10 12.99 -13.45
C THR A 150 -7.86 14.30 -13.22
N GLU A 151 -8.92 14.54 -14.00
CA GLU A 151 -9.80 15.70 -13.80
C GLU A 151 -10.46 15.72 -12.40
N PHE A 152 -10.77 14.54 -11.86
CA PHE A 152 -11.24 14.41 -10.48
C PHE A 152 -10.17 14.89 -9.48
N GLN A 153 -8.92 14.45 -9.64
CA GLN A 153 -7.82 14.87 -8.76
C GLN A 153 -7.54 16.36 -8.87
N LYS A 154 -7.60 16.96 -10.07
CA LYS A 154 -7.50 18.41 -10.28
C LYS A 154 -8.57 19.17 -9.49
N LYS A 155 -9.83 18.74 -9.58
CA LYS A 155 -10.95 19.35 -8.84
C LYS A 155 -10.77 19.23 -7.32
N MET A 156 -10.13 18.16 -6.85
CA MET A 156 -9.86 17.92 -5.43
C MET A 156 -8.54 18.53 -4.94
N GLY A 157 -7.76 19.20 -5.81
CA GLY A 157 -6.45 19.75 -5.46
C GLY A 157 -5.39 18.69 -5.13
N ILE A 158 -5.55 17.46 -5.64
CA ILE A 158 -4.62 16.35 -5.43
C ILE A 158 -3.54 16.39 -6.52
N HIS A 159 -2.27 16.43 -6.11
CA HIS A 159 -1.12 16.43 -7.01
C HIS A 159 -0.38 15.08 -6.92
N PRO A 160 -0.67 14.12 -7.81
CA PRO A 160 -0.02 12.82 -7.76
C PRO A 160 1.45 12.89 -8.18
N THR A 161 2.19 11.83 -7.88
CA THR A 161 3.61 11.67 -8.23
C THR A 161 3.80 10.52 -9.22
N PRO A 162 3.32 10.65 -10.48
CA PRO A 162 3.39 9.57 -11.45
C PRO A 162 4.84 9.22 -11.82
N GLY A 163 5.10 7.93 -12.04
CA GLY A 163 6.37 7.46 -12.59
C GLY A 163 7.55 7.52 -11.62
N ARG A 164 7.26 7.50 -10.31
CA ARG A 164 8.28 7.45 -9.24
C ARG A 164 8.26 6.10 -8.55
N VAL A 165 9.39 5.41 -8.57
CA VAL A 165 9.51 4.04 -8.07
C VAL A 165 10.39 4.02 -6.83
N PRO A 166 9.83 3.67 -5.65
CA PRO A 166 10.62 3.40 -4.46
C PRO A 166 11.52 2.18 -4.65
N ILE A 167 12.76 2.29 -4.18
CA ILE A 167 13.76 1.22 -4.14
C ILE A 167 14.27 1.15 -2.70
N LEU A 168 14.21 -0.03 -2.11
CA LEU A 168 14.64 -0.28 -0.74
C LEU A 168 15.75 -1.30 -0.71
N ASP A 169 16.81 -1.00 0.04
CA ASP A 169 17.83 -1.98 0.40
C ASP A 169 17.37 -2.72 1.67
N MET A 170 17.02 -4.00 1.51
CA MET A 170 16.56 -4.84 2.62
C MET A 170 17.64 -5.08 3.68
N SER A 171 18.93 -4.94 3.34
CA SER A 171 20.02 -5.08 4.32
C SER A 171 20.19 -3.84 5.20
N ARG A 172 19.54 -2.72 4.82
CA ARG A 172 19.67 -1.41 5.43
C ARG A 172 18.31 -0.70 5.52
N MET A 173 17.28 -1.45 5.89
CA MET A 173 15.91 -0.96 5.94
C MET A 173 15.79 0.29 6.82
N GLY A 174 15.32 1.38 6.23
CA GLY A 174 15.13 2.66 6.92
C GLY A 174 16.36 3.57 6.96
N ASP A 175 17.54 3.11 6.54
CA ASP A 175 18.73 3.97 6.49
C ASP A 175 18.65 5.00 5.36
N VAL A 176 18.20 4.54 4.19
CA VAL A 176 18.21 5.29 2.93
C VAL A 176 16.97 4.91 2.14
N TYR A 177 16.23 5.92 1.67
CA TYR A 177 15.18 5.71 0.67
C TYR A 177 15.75 6.07 -0.69
N ILE A 178 15.68 5.14 -1.65
CA ILE A 178 16.09 5.38 -3.01
C ILE A 178 14.83 5.52 -3.84
N GLU A 179 14.78 6.53 -4.71
CA GLU A 179 13.67 6.74 -5.64
C GLU A 179 14.21 6.84 -7.05
N TRP A 180 13.65 6.07 -7.96
CA TRP A 180 13.78 6.33 -9.39
C TRP A 180 12.69 7.28 -9.83
N ASN A 181 13.05 8.40 -10.45
CA ASN A 181 12.13 9.43 -10.90
C ASN A 181 12.56 9.92 -12.29
N ASN A 182 11.81 9.49 -13.31
CA ASN A 182 11.99 9.91 -14.70
C ASN A 182 13.46 9.81 -15.20
N GLY A 183 14.08 8.66 -14.96
CA GLY A 183 15.44 8.37 -15.43
C GLY A 183 16.56 8.82 -14.48
N LYS A 184 16.24 9.40 -13.32
CA LYS A 184 17.21 9.77 -12.29
C LYS A 184 16.98 8.97 -11.02
N ILE A 185 18.07 8.53 -10.40
CA ILE A 185 18.04 7.92 -9.07
C ILE A 185 18.36 9.02 -8.05
N THR A 186 17.51 9.16 -7.04
CA THR A 186 17.69 10.10 -5.93
C THR A 186 17.66 9.36 -4.61
N ILE A 187 18.46 9.85 -3.66
CA ILE A 187 18.36 9.48 -2.25
C ILE A 187 17.39 10.48 -1.60
N VAL A 188 16.37 9.97 -0.93
CA VAL A 188 15.26 10.72 -0.32
C VAL A 188 15.36 10.72 1.19
#